data_AF-A0AAJ2S2E7-F1
#
_entry.id   AF-A0AAJ2S2E7-F1
#
_cell.length_a   1.000
_cell.length_b   1.000
_cell.length_c   1.000
_cell.angle_alpha   90.00
_cell.angle_beta   90.00
_cell.angle_gamma   90.00
#
_symmetry.space_group_name_H-M   'P 1'
#
loop_
_entity.id
_entity.type
_entity.pdbx_description
1 polymer ?
#
loop_
_entity_poly.entity_id
_entity_poly.type
_entity_poly.pdbx_seq_one_letter_code
_entity_poly.pdbx_strand_id
1 'polypeptide(L)'
;MLSMLSKKNILTELIWESPSLKERDSGYARWLANIHRSHRMYLYRVDDESDSSTLVGYSDNTAPGCEPFAVHLRNLLGDGVYYTQLANDQFYILVIFNGVIVSGTDCVVNDSFFNEMIHQLPDSQFSALTTSEISASQFERIIESCEENQLVYKRKQRLFWTGVGAGVLVLLIASAVFLYSIIAG
;
A
#
# COMPACT_ATOMS: atom_id res chain seq x y z
N MET A 1 0.10 5.63 -17.46
CA MET A 1 1.15 5.33 -16.46
C MET A 1 0.64 4.47 -15.32
N LEU A 2 -0.49 4.82 -14.67
CA LEU A 2 -1.12 3.96 -13.65
C LEU A 2 -1.42 2.53 -14.14
N SER A 3 -1.81 2.38 -15.41
CA SER A 3 -2.00 1.06 -16.03
C SER A 3 -0.74 0.18 -16.03
N MET A 4 0.46 0.79 -16.06
CA MET A 4 1.73 0.08 -15.96
C MET A 4 2.01 -0.38 -14.52
N LEU A 5 1.68 0.46 -13.53
CA LEU A 5 1.78 0.10 -12.11
C LEU A 5 0.90 -1.09 -11.77
N SER A 6 -0.36 -1.06 -12.21
CA SER A 6 -1.31 -2.17 -12.02
C SER A 6 -0.78 -3.49 -12.60
N LYS A 7 -0.20 -3.47 -13.81
CA LYS A 7 0.44 -4.66 -14.42
C LYS A 7 1.61 -5.22 -13.60
N LYS A 8 2.28 -4.37 -12.83
CA LYS A 8 3.40 -4.75 -11.95
C LYS A 8 2.95 -5.04 -10.51
N ASN A 9 1.65 -5.21 -10.26
CA ASN A 9 1.07 -5.38 -8.92
C ASN A 9 1.40 -4.23 -7.96
N ILE A 10 1.57 -3.02 -8.51
CA ILE A 10 1.74 -1.81 -7.72
C ILE A 10 0.39 -1.13 -7.64
N LEU A 11 -0.09 -0.93 -6.42
CA LEU A 11 -1.43 -0.40 -6.13
C LEU A 11 -1.37 1.11 -5.95
N THR A 12 -2.32 1.78 -6.58
CA THR A 12 -2.63 3.20 -6.35
C THR A 12 -4.05 3.30 -5.81
N GLU A 13 -4.45 4.50 -5.39
CA GLU A 13 -5.82 4.77 -4.97
C GLU A 13 -6.24 4.05 -3.69
N LEU A 14 -5.31 3.91 -2.74
CA LEU A 14 -5.59 3.30 -1.44
C LEU A 14 -6.33 4.28 -0.52
N ILE A 15 -7.16 3.70 0.34
CA ILE A 15 -7.84 4.43 1.42
C ILE A 15 -6.88 4.50 2.61
N TRP A 16 -6.33 5.69 2.87
CA TRP A 16 -5.42 5.92 4.01
C TRP A 16 -6.19 6.37 5.26
N GLU A 17 -5.91 5.76 6.40
CA GLU A 17 -6.53 6.13 7.67
C GLU A 17 -5.84 7.33 8.30
N SER A 18 -6.61 8.36 8.66
CA SER A 18 -6.05 9.55 9.31
C SER A 18 -5.80 9.29 10.81
N PRO A 19 -4.60 9.60 11.32
CA PRO A 19 -4.29 9.41 12.74
C PRO A 19 -5.02 10.40 13.67
N SER A 20 -5.53 11.53 13.17
CA SER A 20 -5.99 12.66 14.00
C SER A 20 -7.52 12.82 14.13
N LEU A 21 -8.34 11.89 13.65
CA LEU A 21 -9.80 12.04 13.70
C LEU A 21 -10.38 11.63 15.06
N LYS A 22 -10.40 12.59 15.99
CA LYS A 22 -10.95 12.47 17.36
C LYS A 22 -12.48 12.37 17.43
N GLU A 23 -13.21 12.62 16.34
CA GLU A 23 -14.67 12.49 16.32
C GLU A 23 -15.12 11.77 15.05
N ARG A 24 -15.21 10.44 15.12
CA ARG A 24 -15.79 9.63 14.04
C ARG A 24 -17.31 9.72 14.14
N ASP A 25 -17.94 10.31 13.15
CA ASP A 25 -19.39 10.12 12.96
C ASP A 25 -19.70 8.62 12.91
N SER A 26 -20.84 8.25 13.49
CA SER A 26 -21.40 6.89 13.48
C SER A 26 -21.46 6.28 12.07
N GLY A 27 -21.73 7.10 11.05
CA GLY A 27 -21.71 6.70 9.64
C GLY A 27 -20.31 6.30 9.18
N TYR A 28 -19.31 7.15 9.46
CA TYR A 28 -17.91 6.89 9.11
C TYR A 28 -17.38 5.64 9.81
N ALA A 29 -17.67 5.45 11.09
CA ALA A 29 -17.26 4.26 11.84
C ALA A 29 -17.84 2.97 11.24
N ARG A 30 -19.12 3.00 10.82
CA ARG A 30 -19.76 1.86 10.15
C ARG A 30 -19.14 1.58 8.78
N TRP A 31 -18.88 2.61 7.99
CA TRP A 31 -18.21 2.48 6.70
C TRP A 31 -16.80 1.89 6.87
N LEU A 32 -16.00 2.42 7.78
CA LEU A 32 -14.65 1.93 8.04
C LEU A 32 -14.63 0.49 8.54
N ALA A 33 -15.60 0.09 9.38
CA ALA A 33 -15.76 -1.30 9.80
C ALA A 33 -16.05 -2.25 8.62
N ASN A 34 -16.73 -1.77 7.58
CA ASN A 34 -16.91 -2.52 6.34
C ASN A 34 -15.60 -2.62 5.56
N ILE A 35 -14.85 -1.52 5.45
CA ILE A 35 -13.52 -1.50 4.81
C ILE A 35 -12.59 -2.51 5.47
N HIS A 36 -12.50 -2.52 6.81
CA HIS A 36 -11.65 -3.46 7.55
C HIS A 36 -11.96 -4.94 7.27
N ARG A 37 -13.20 -5.26 6.91
CA ARG A 37 -13.63 -6.65 6.62
C ARG A 37 -13.43 -7.04 5.16
N SER A 38 -13.53 -6.08 4.25
CA SER A 38 -13.60 -6.34 2.81
C SER A 38 -12.30 -6.02 2.07
N HIS A 39 -11.44 -5.17 2.65
CA HIS A 39 -10.23 -4.68 2.01
C HIS A 39 -8.98 -5.29 2.62
N ARG A 40 -7.93 -5.37 1.80
CA ARG A 40 -6.60 -5.78 2.25
C ARG A 40 -5.91 -4.61 2.94
N MET A 41 -5.33 -4.89 4.09
CA MET A 41 -4.61 -3.92 4.91
C MET A 41 -3.13 -3.84 4.53
N TYR A 42 -2.63 -2.61 4.42
CA TYR A 42 -1.24 -2.26 4.18
C TYR A 42 -0.73 -1.38 5.31
N LEU A 43 0.39 -1.78 5.91
CA LEU A 43 0.97 -1.08 7.05
C LEU A 43 2.25 -0.36 6.60
N TYR A 44 2.42 0.86 7.08
CA TYR A 44 3.70 1.57 6.97
C TYR A 44 4.03 2.25 8.29
N ARG A 45 5.32 2.54 8.49
CA ARG A 45 5.82 3.14 9.73
C ARG A 45 6.24 4.58 9.47
N VAL A 46 5.85 5.43 10.41
CA VAL A 46 6.33 6.80 10.53
C VAL A 46 7.14 6.86 11.81
N ASP A 47 8.45 7.09 11.65
CA ASP A 47 9.34 7.28 12.78
C ASP A 47 9.30 8.77 13.11
N ASP A 48 8.74 9.10 14.28
CA ASP A 48 8.89 10.43 14.89
C ASP A 48 10.02 10.35 15.94
N GLU A 49 10.63 11.48 16.30
CA GLU A 49 11.84 11.55 17.14
C GLU A 49 11.73 10.82 18.50
N SER A 50 10.51 10.46 18.93
CA SER A 50 10.25 9.78 20.20
C SER A 50 9.28 8.59 20.13
N ASP A 51 8.59 8.34 19.02
CA ASP A 51 7.62 7.24 18.90
C ASP A 51 7.45 6.77 17.45
N SER A 52 7.39 5.44 17.25
CA SER A 52 7.15 4.85 15.92
C SER A 52 5.66 4.59 15.76
N SER A 53 4.99 5.41 14.97
CA SER A 53 3.57 5.23 14.66
C SER A 53 3.38 4.29 13.47
N THR A 54 2.57 3.24 13.65
CA THR A 54 2.16 2.37 12.54
C THR A 54 0.84 2.89 11.97
N LEU A 55 0.86 3.22 10.68
CA LEU A 55 -0.28 3.75 9.95
C LEU A 55 -0.76 2.74 8.90
N VAL A 56 -2.00 2.93 8.46
CA VAL A 56 -2.75 1.92 7.71
C VAL A 56 -3.34 2.49 6.42
N GLY A 57 -3.19 1.73 5.34
CA GLY A 57 -3.92 1.91 4.09
C GLY A 57 -4.73 0.67 3.73
N TYR A 58 -5.82 0.85 2.99
CA TYR A 58 -6.71 -0.23 2.57
C TYR A 58 -6.85 -0.25 1.05
N SER A 59 -6.80 -1.44 0.45
CA SER A 59 -7.06 -1.66 -0.97
C SER A 59 -8.20 -2.65 -1.17
N ASP A 60 -9.06 -2.37 -2.14
CA ASP A 60 -10.09 -3.27 -2.64
C ASP A 60 -9.48 -4.50 -3.33
N ASN A 61 -8.27 -4.35 -3.87
CA ASN A 61 -7.49 -5.45 -4.40
C ASN A 61 -6.92 -6.32 -3.27
N THR A 62 -7.46 -7.53 -3.16
CA THR A 62 -7.09 -8.50 -2.14
C THR A 62 -5.93 -9.43 -2.55
N ALA A 63 -5.44 -9.29 -3.79
CA ALA A 63 -4.37 -10.13 -4.32
C ALA A 63 -3.09 -10.04 -3.46
N PRO A 64 -2.46 -11.19 -3.14
CA PRO A 64 -1.22 -11.20 -2.37
C PRO A 64 -0.02 -10.72 -3.20
N GLY A 65 0.95 -10.10 -2.52
CA GLY A 65 2.21 -9.66 -3.15
C GLY A 65 2.10 -8.36 -3.95
N CYS A 66 0.99 -7.63 -3.81
CA CYS A 66 0.88 -6.27 -4.31
C CYS A 66 1.54 -5.28 -3.35
N GLU A 67 2.14 -4.21 -3.88
CA GLU A 67 2.85 -3.19 -3.11
C GLU A 67 2.19 -1.80 -3.27
N PRO A 68 2.03 -1.01 -2.20
CA PRO A 68 1.36 0.29 -2.25
C PRO A 68 2.30 1.40 -2.78
N PHE A 69 1.94 1.99 -3.92
CA PHE A 69 2.72 3.05 -4.59
C PHE A 69 3.05 4.22 -3.66
N ALA A 70 2.05 4.73 -2.93
CA ALA A 70 2.20 5.90 -2.07
C ALA A 70 3.24 5.69 -0.96
N VAL A 71 3.39 4.47 -0.44
CA VAL A 71 4.41 4.15 0.59
C VAL A 71 5.81 4.19 -0.01
N HIS A 72 5.98 3.66 -1.21
CA HIS A 72 7.28 3.72 -1.90
C HIS A 72 7.65 5.14 -2.30
N LEU A 73 6.70 5.92 -2.80
CA LEU A 73 6.91 7.32 -3.13
C LEU A 73 7.33 8.11 -1.89
N ARG A 74 6.60 7.95 -0.77
CA ARG A 74 6.95 8.54 0.53
C ARG A 74 8.38 8.22 0.94
N ASN A 75 8.76 6.95 0.89
CA ASN A 75 10.10 6.54 1.34
C ASN A 75 11.21 7.10 0.44
N LEU A 76 10.91 7.40 -0.83
CA LEU A 76 11.88 7.89 -1.81
C LEU A 76 11.97 9.43 -1.83
N LEU A 77 10.84 10.13 -1.75
CA LEU A 77 10.74 11.56 -2.00
C LEU A 77 10.38 12.39 -0.75
N GLY A 78 9.84 11.76 0.29
CA GLY A 78 9.45 12.43 1.53
C GLY A 78 8.16 13.23 1.41
N ASP A 79 8.13 14.35 2.13
CA ASP A 79 6.96 15.24 2.22
C ASP A 79 6.82 16.11 0.98
N GLY A 80 5.58 16.25 0.50
CA GLY A 80 5.29 17.00 -0.71
C GLY A 80 3.89 16.77 -1.24
N VAL A 81 3.52 17.57 -2.24
CA VAL A 81 2.31 17.40 -3.03
C VAL A 81 2.76 16.89 -4.39
N TYR A 82 2.45 15.63 -4.68
CA TYR A 82 2.87 14.94 -5.88
C TYR A 82 1.71 14.77 -6.83
N TYR A 83 1.94 14.99 -8.11
CA TYR A 83 0.92 14.76 -9.13
C TYR A 83 1.50 14.17 -10.40
N THR A 84 0.65 13.56 -11.22
CA THR A 84 1.00 13.23 -12.59
C THR A 84 -0.22 13.37 -13.49
N GLN A 85 -0.01 13.96 -14.66
CA GLN A 85 -1.05 14.06 -15.67
C GLN A 85 -1.31 12.69 -16.31
N LEU A 86 -2.58 12.31 -16.38
CA LEU A 86 -3.07 11.11 -17.04
C LEU A 86 -3.74 11.48 -18.36
N ALA A 87 -4.16 10.47 -19.12
CA ALA A 87 -4.98 10.69 -20.30
C ALA A 87 -6.36 11.27 -19.90
N ASN A 88 -7.01 11.96 -20.83
CA ASN A 88 -8.37 12.52 -20.68
C ASN A 88 -8.50 13.60 -19.60
N ASP A 89 -7.49 14.48 -19.46
CA ASP A 89 -7.52 15.62 -18.53
C ASP A 89 -7.79 15.19 -17.07
N GLN A 90 -7.22 14.05 -16.70
CA GLN A 90 -7.24 13.52 -15.34
C GLN A 90 -5.86 13.67 -14.71
N PHE A 91 -5.84 13.83 -13.39
CA PHE A 91 -4.63 13.97 -12.60
C PHE A 91 -4.66 12.97 -11.47
N TYR A 92 -3.59 12.19 -11.34
CA TYR A 92 -3.33 11.48 -10.10
C TYR A 92 -2.68 12.46 -9.13
N ILE A 93 -3.10 12.43 -7.88
CA ILE A 93 -2.59 13.28 -6.81
C ILE A 93 -2.13 12.36 -5.66
N LEU A 94 -1.19 12.85 -4.86
CA LEU A 94 -0.80 12.28 -3.59
C LEU A 94 -0.19 13.37 -2.71
N VAL A 95 -0.68 13.51 -1.47
CA VAL A 95 -0.11 14.46 -0.49
C VAL A 95 0.52 13.68 0.65
N ILE A 96 1.75 14.05 0.99
CA ILE A 96 2.51 13.50 2.10
C ILE A 96 2.93 14.66 3.01
N PHE A 97 2.56 14.56 4.28
CA PHE A 97 2.81 15.60 5.27
C PHE A 97 3.28 14.99 6.59
N ASN A 98 4.45 15.40 7.10
CA ASN A 98 5.10 14.84 8.28
C ASN A 98 5.25 13.32 8.19
N GLY A 99 5.63 12.81 7.02
CA GLY A 99 5.71 11.40 6.74
C GLY A 99 4.37 10.66 6.76
N VAL A 100 3.23 11.34 6.83
CA VAL A 100 1.90 10.73 6.78
C VAL A 100 1.31 10.89 5.38
N ILE A 101 0.84 9.80 4.80
CA ILE A 101 0.06 9.86 3.56
C ILE A 101 -1.33 10.40 3.91
N VAL A 102 -1.70 11.53 3.33
CA VAL A 102 -2.94 12.23 3.68
C VAL A 102 -4.14 11.48 3.12
N SER A 103 -5.11 11.18 3.99
CA SER A 103 -6.37 10.52 3.62
C SER A 103 -7.09 11.27 2.50
N GLY A 104 -7.57 10.53 1.51
CA GLY A 104 -8.30 11.07 0.35
C GLY A 104 -7.42 11.67 -0.75
N THR A 105 -6.10 11.71 -0.59
CA THR A 105 -5.21 12.34 -1.59
C THR A 105 -4.60 11.37 -2.58
N ASP A 106 -4.44 10.09 -2.24
CA ASP A 106 -4.05 9.02 -3.17
C ASP A 106 -5.26 8.70 -4.07
N CYS A 107 -5.50 9.52 -5.09
CA CYS A 107 -6.67 9.36 -5.97
C CYS A 107 -6.47 10.01 -7.34
N VAL A 108 -7.35 9.64 -8.29
CA VAL A 108 -7.46 10.30 -9.59
C VAL A 108 -8.61 11.30 -9.58
N VAL A 109 -8.34 12.52 -10.02
CA VAL A 109 -9.31 13.60 -10.12
C VAL A 109 -9.34 14.17 -11.53
N ASN A 110 -10.34 15.01 -11.81
CA ASN A 110 -10.40 15.76 -13.07
C ASN A 110 -9.57 17.07 -12.98
N ASP A 111 -9.26 17.63 -14.15
CA ASP A 111 -8.53 18.90 -14.28
C ASP A 111 -9.14 20.05 -13.45
N SER A 112 -10.46 20.20 -13.47
CA SER A 112 -11.13 21.27 -12.70
C SER A 112 -10.87 21.17 -11.20
N PHE A 113 -10.92 19.97 -10.63
CA PHE A 113 -10.68 19.74 -9.22
C PHE A 113 -9.21 19.90 -8.88
N PHE A 114 -8.31 19.42 -9.76
CA PHE A 114 -6.87 19.60 -9.59
C PHE A 114 -6.51 21.09 -9.54
N ASN A 115 -6.98 21.88 -10.50
CA ASN A 115 -6.69 23.31 -10.56
C ASN A 115 -7.22 24.06 -9.34
N GLU A 116 -8.42 23.74 -8.88
CA GLU A 116 -8.98 24.32 -7.64
C GLU A 116 -8.16 23.93 -6.41
N MET A 117 -7.77 22.66 -6.29
CA MET A 117 -6.94 22.19 -5.17
C MET A 117 -5.59 22.91 -5.13
N ILE A 118 -4.93 23.06 -6.28
CA ILE A 118 -3.64 23.76 -6.40
C ILE A 118 -3.80 25.25 -6.06
N HIS A 119 -4.92 25.86 -6.45
CA HIS A 119 -5.21 27.25 -6.12
C HIS A 119 -5.42 27.47 -4.61
N GLN A 120 -6.07 26.53 -3.92
CA GLN A 120 -6.32 26.60 -2.48
C GLN A 120 -5.14 26.13 -1.62
N LEU A 121 -4.16 25.45 -2.21
CA LEU A 121 -3.03 24.86 -1.49
C LEU A 121 -2.24 25.88 -0.64
N PRO A 122 -1.94 27.11 -1.12
CA PRO A 122 -1.21 28.12 -0.34
C PRO A 122 -1.94 28.58 0.93
N ASP A 123 -3.27 28.51 0.95
CA ASP A 123 -4.10 28.92 2.09
C ASP A 123 -4.42 27.76 3.05
N SER A 124 -3.92 26.56 2.75
CA SER A 124 -4.18 25.35 3.51
C SER A 124 -3.09 25.07 4.56
N GLN A 125 -3.32 24.05 5.39
CA GLN A 125 -2.31 23.50 6.30
C GLN A 125 -1.08 22.89 5.58
N PHE A 126 -1.17 22.72 4.25
CA PHE A 126 -0.12 22.16 3.40
C PHE A 126 0.68 23.22 2.64
N SER A 127 0.53 24.50 2.99
CA SER A 127 1.16 25.63 2.30
C SER A 127 2.70 25.57 2.24
N ALA A 128 3.33 24.89 3.20
CA ALA A 128 4.78 24.67 3.24
C ALA A 128 5.26 23.55 2.30
N LEU A 129 4.37 22.73 1.75
CA LEU A 129 4.73 21.61 0.89
C LEU A 129 5.07 22.07 -0.52
N THR A 130 6.13 21.49 -1.07
CA THR A 130 6.50 21.72 -2.47
C THR A 130 5.59 20.88 -3.36
N THR A 131 4.97 21.52 -4.36
CA THR A 131 4.20 20.83 -5.38
C THR A 131 5.12 20.39 -6.51
N SER A 132 5.16 19.10 -6.82
CA SER A 132 6.06 18.52 -7.83
C SER A 132 5.33 17.51 -8.70
N GLU A 133 5.57 17.59 -10.01
CA GLU A 133 5.15 16.52 -10.92
C GLU A 133 6.10 15.31 -10.75
N ILE A 134 5.53 14.12 -10.67
CA ILE A 134 6.30 12.89 -10.55
C ILE A 134 6.93 12.58 -11.91
N SER A 135 8.25 12.66 -11.98
CA SER A 135 8.99 12.44 -13.21
C SER A 135 9.06 10.96 -13.61
N ALA A 136 9.29 10.68 -14.89
CA ALA A 136 9.43 9.31 -15.38
C ALA A 136 10.56 8.54 -14.67
N SER A 137 11.67 9.20 -14.34
CA SER A 137 12.79 8.58 -13.61
C SER A 137 12.44 8.28 -12.16
N GLN A 138 11.61 9.10 -11.51
CA GLN A 138 11.08 8.80 -10.17
C GLN A 138 10.13 7.60 -10.22
N PHE A 139 9.29 7.50 -11.25
CA PHE A 139 8.43 6.33 -11.46
C PHE A 139 9.22 5.04 -11.64
N GLU A 140 10.25 5.04 -12.47
CA GLU A 140 11.11 3.87 -12.70
C GLU A 140 11.76 3.39 -11.39
N ARG A 141 12.29 4.33 -10.58
CA ARG A 141 12.88 3.99 -9.28
C ARG A 141 11.85 3.40 -8.30
N ILE A 142 10.62 3.92 -8.29
CA ILE A 142 9.55 3.36 -7.45
C ILE A 142 9.22 1.93 -7.91
N ILE A 143 9.13 1.72 -9.22
CA ILE A 143 8.88 0.41 -9.80
C ILE A 143 9.99 -0.59 -9.44
N GLU A 144 11.26 -0.21 -9.56
CA GLU A 144 12.40 -1.04 -9.17
C GLU A 144 12.33 -1.41 -7.67
N SER A 145 12.09 -0.43 -6.81
CA SER A 145 11.92 -0.65 -5.37
C SER A 145 10.77 -1.62 -5.05
N CYS A 146 9.65 -1.52 -5.78
CA CYS A 146 8.54 -2.45 -5.64
C CYS A 146 8.93 -3.87 -6.08
N GLU A 147 9.61 -4.00 -7.22
CA GLU A 147 10.02 -5.31 -7.76
C GLU A 147 11.00 -6.02 -6.82
N GLU A 148 11.94 -5.31 -6.21
CA GLU A 148 12.86 -5.85 -5.21
C GLU A 148 12.10 -6.43 -4.00
N ASN A 149 11.14 -5.68 -3.45
CA ASN A 149 10.31 -6.13 -2.33
C ASN A 149 9.46 -7.35 -2.70
N GLN A 150 8.86 -7.35 -3.89
CA GLN A 150 8.08 -8.48 -4.39
C GLN A 150 8.94 -9.74 -4.57
N LEU A 151 10.19 -9.60 -4.99
CA LEU A 151 11.13 -10.72 -5.09
C LEU A 151 11.44 -11.30 -3.72
N VAL A 152 11.68 -10.45 -2.71
CA VAL A 152 11.88 -10.89 -1.32
C VAL A 152 10.63 -11.64 -0.82
N TYR A 153 9.43 -11.11 -1.08
CA TYR A 153 8.18 -11.77 -0.73
C TYR A 153 8.04 -13.15 -1.38
N LYS A 154 8.24 -13.24 -2.71
CA LYS A 154 8.15 -14.51 -3.46
C LYS A 154 9.15 -15.55 -2.95
N ARG A 155 10.37 -15.14 -2.59
CA ARG A 155 11.39 -16.02 -2.00
C ARG A 155 10.93 -16.58 -0.65
N LYS A 156 10.43 -15.72 0.24
CA LYS A 156 9.89 -16.15 1.55
C LYS A 156 8.71 -17.09 1.40
N GLN A 157 7.79 -16.77 0.49
CA GLN A 157 6.64 -17.62 0.18
C GLN A 157 7.07 -19.00 -0.34
N ARG A 158 8.06 -19.06 -1.25
CA ARG A 158 8.61 -20.32 -1.73
C ARG A 158 9.19 -21.16 -0.59
N LEU A 159 10.00 -20.56 0.29
CA LEU A 159 10.58 -21.26 1.44
C LEU A 159 9.51 -21.81 2.38
N PHE A 160 8.46 -21.03 2.64
CA PHE A 160 7.33 -21.48 3.44
C PHE A 160 6.65 -22.72 2.83
N TRP A 161 6.29 -22.66 1.54
CA TRP A 161 5.64 -23.79 0.88
C TRP A 161 6.53 -25.03 0.76
N THR A 162 7.83 -24.85 0.56
CA THR A 162 8.77 -25.99 0.61
C THR A 162 8.82 -26.62 2.00
N GLY A 163 8.77 -25.82 3.05
CA GLY A 163 8.69 -26.31 4.43
C GLY A 163 7.39 -27.06 4.72
N VAL A 164 6.24 -26.51 4.29
CA VAL A 164 4.94 -27.17 4.41
C VAL A 164 4.94 -28.52 3.67
N GLY A 165 5.42 -28.54 2.43
CA GLY A 165 5.51 -29.78 1.64
C GLY A 165 6.38 -30.85 2.30
N ALA A 166 7.54 -30.46 2.84
CA ALA A 166 8.42 -31.37 3.58
C ALA A 166 7.74 -31.89 4.86
N GLY A 167 7.05 -31.03 5.60
CA GLY A 167 6.31 -31.42 6.81
C GLY A 167 5.19 -32.42 6.52
N VAL A 168 4.40 -32.19 5.46
CA VAL A 168 3.36 -33.13 5.02
C VAL A 168 3.97 -34.47 4.63
N LEU A 169 5.10 -34.48 3.91
CA LEU A 169 5.78 -35.71 3.52
C LEU A 169 6.25 -36.52 4.74
N VAL A 170 6.83 -35.86 5.75
CA VAL A 170 7.25 -36.52 7.00
C VAL A 170 6.06 -37.14 7.73
N LEU A 171 4.93 -36.41 7.82
CA LEU A 171 3.71 -36.94 8.45
C LEU A 171 3.17 -38.16 7.69
N LEU A 172 3.18 -38.14 6.36
CA LEU A 172 2.76 -39.28 5.55
C LEU A 172 3.64 -40.50 5.80
N ILE A 173 4.97 -40.32 5.81
CA ILE A 173 5.91 -41.42 6.10
C ILE A 173 5.67 -41.98 7.50
N ALA A 174 5.54 -41.12 8.51
CA ALA A 174 5.27 -41.55 9.88
C ALA A 174 3.94 -42.33 10.00
N SER A 175 2.89 -41.86 9.33
CA SER A 175 1.59 -42.55 9.31
C SER A 175 1.67 -43.92 8.62
N ALA A 176 2.43 -44.03 7.53
CA ALA A 176 2.61 -45.28 6.81
C ALA A 176 3.39 -46.30 7.65
N VAL A 177 4.45 -45.86 8.35
CA VAL A 177 5.20 -46.70 9.28
C VAL A 177 4.31 -47.16 10.44
N PHE A 178 3.51 -46.26 11.01
CA PHE A 178 2.60 -46.60 12.10
C PHE A 178 1.55 -47.63 11.67
N LEU A 179 0.93 -47.44 10.50
CA LEU A 179 -0.02 -48.40 9.91
C LEU A 179 0.63 -49.75 9.63
N TYR A 180 1.82 -49.76 9.04
CA TYR A 180 2.57 -50.99 8.79
C TYR A 180 2.85 -51.76 10.08
N SER A 181 3.29 -51.07 11.13
CA SER A 181 3.54 -51.70 12.44
C SER A 181 2.28 -52.29 13.09
N ILE A 182 1.10 -51.72 12.85
CA ILE A 182 -0.19 -52.27 13.33
C ILE A 182 -0.61 -53.50 12.53
N ILE A 183 -0.36 -53.52 11.22
CA ILE A 183 -0.80 -54.63 10.35
C ILE A 183 0.16 -55.83 10.45
N ALA A 184 1.46 -55.57 10.63
CA ALA A 184 2.51 -56.59 10.67
C ALA A 184 2.82 -57.13 12.08
N GLY A 185 2.30 -56.51 13.14
CA GLY A 185 2.40 -56.97 14.53
C GLY A 185 1.14 -57.66 15.00
#